data_AF-A0AB33AAU3-F1
#
_entry.id   AF-A0AB33AAU3-F1
#
_cell.length_a   1.000
_cell.length_b   1.000
_cell.length_c   1.000
_cell.angle_alpha   90.00
_cell.angle_beta   90.00
_cell.angle_gamma   90.00
#
_symmetry.space_group_name_H-M   'P 1'
#
loop_
_entity.id
_entity.type
_entity.pdbx_description
1 polymer ?
#
loop_
_entity_poly.entity_id
_entity_poly.type
_entity_poly.pdbx_seq_one_letter_code
_entity_poly.pdbx_strand_id
1 'polypeptide(L)'
;MRLNSIRAYFRGPARSAGIAIVTAGIAASTFPAIASADSTDDYPVPRRMLKTTCTAEQYLAAVRDYDPIYYTRYMIDKNNKPQQVQDATIDRIHEFFAKDYAGRREESEVFAVNYPPEALTSQWPNWGKIFFNNKGVVAKGTENCSKYPSDMSVWDGP
;
A
#
# COMPACT_ATOMS: atom_id res chain seq x y z
N MET A 1 70.54 -0.34 -25.41
CA MET A 1 70.72 0.43 -24.17
C MET A 1 70.06 1.79 -24.37
N ARG A 2 69.40 2.27 -23.32
CA ARG A 2 68.38 3.35 -23.31
C ARG A 2 68.82 4.64 -24.00
N LEU A 3 67.89 5.29 -24.70
CA LEU A 3 67.87 6.75 -24.78
C LEU A 3 66.48 7.24 -24.36
N ASN A 4 66.51 7.88 -23.21
CA ASN A 4 65.38 8.44 -22.49
C ASN A 4 65.46 9.96 -22.69
N SER A 5 64.32 10.57 -23.00
CA SER A 5 63.97 11.98 -22.73
C SER A 5 64.77 13.10 -23.44
N ILE A 6 64.05 14.12 -23.93
CA ILE A 6 64.19 15.53 -23.53
C ILE A 6 63.08 16.38 -24.18
N ARG A 7 62.45 17.22 -23.36
CA ARG A 7 61.43 18.24 -23.65
C ARG A 7 62.00 19.43 -24.45
N ALA A 8 61.19 20.06 -25.30
CA ALA A 8 61.04 21.52 -25.40
C ALA A 8 59.94 21.85 -26.45
N TYR A 9 58.79 22.37 -26.04
CA TYR A 9 58.47 23.81 -26.06
C TYR A 9 58.46 24.43 -27.47
N PHE A 10 57.38 24.21 -28.21
CA PHE A 10 56.92 25.19 -29.19
C PHE A 10 55.86 26.08 -28.53
N ARG A 11 56.29 27.29 -28.15
CA ARG A 11 55.43 28.45 -27.94
C ARG A 11 54.85 28.85 -29.29
N GLY A 12 53.52 28.83 -29.42
CA GLY A 12 52.79 29.54 -30.46
C GLY A 12 51.61 30.26 -29.82
N PRO A 13 51.48 31.59 -29.93
CA PRO A 13 50.29 32.32 -29.51
C PRO A 13 49.35 32.45 -30.70
N ALA A 14 48.35 31.58 -30.80
CA ALA A 14 47.20 31.78 -31.69
C ALA A 14 46.02 31.01 -31.10
N ARG A 15 45.18 31.71 -30.33
CA ARG A 15 43.90 32.25 -30.79
C ARG A 15 42.78 31.21 -30.74
N SER A 16 41.82 31.53 -29.87
CA SER A 16 40.40 31.21 -29.98
C SER A 16 39.94 29.84 -29.47
N ALA A 17 39.42 29.89 -28.25
CA ALA A 17 38.08 29.43 -27.87
C ALA A 17 37.54 28.15 -28.51
N GLY A 18 37.29 27.14 -27.66
CA GLY A 18 36.45 26.01 -28.05
C GLY A 18 36.41 24.84 -27.09
N ILE A 19 36.49 25.05 -25.77
CA ILE A 19 36.02 24.01 -24.83
C ILE A 19 34.51 24.16 -24.74
N ALA A 20 33.78 23.43 -25.58
CA ALA A 20 32.36 23.18 -25.37
C ALA A 20 32.24 21.77 -24.77
N ILE A 21 32.29 21.71 -23.45
CA ILE A 21 31.86 20.53 -22.69
C ILE A 21 30.35 20.39 -22.94
N VAL A 22 29.95 19.40 -23.73
CA VAL A 22 28.55 18.99 -23.82
C VAL A 22 28.27 18.06 -22.63
N THR A 23 27.92 18.65 -21.50
CA THR A 23 27.27 17.94 -20.39
C THR A 23 25.97 18.66 -20.05
N ALA A 24 24.93 18.41 -20.85
CA ALA A 24 23.56 18.75 -20.56
C ALA A 24 22.69 17.64 -21.18
N GLY A 25 21.81 16.94 -20.50
CA GLY A 25 21.47 16.89 -19.08
C GLY A 25 20.60 15.65 -18.94
N ILE A 26 20.95 14.76 -18.01
CA ILE A 26 20.05 13.69 -17.55
C ILE A 26 19.95 13.87 -16.05
N ALA A 27 19.13 14.84 -15.66
CA ALA A 27 18.66 14.97 -14.29
C ALA A 27 17.12 15.07 -14.30
N ALA A 28 16.48 14.34 -15.21
CA ALA A 28 15.05 14.08 -15.12
C ALA A 28 14.85 12.92 -14.12
N SER A 29 14.77 13.29 -12.84
CA SER A 29 13.92 12.66 -11.83
C SER A 29 13.81 11.13 -11.88
N THR A 30 14.69 10.44 -11.15
CA THR A 30 14.56 9.02 -10.78
C THR A 30 13.52 8.81 -9.67
N PHE A 31 12.36 9.46 -9.75
CA PHE A 31 11.21 9.02 -8.96
C PHE A 31 10.49 7.99 -9.83
N PRO A 32 10.33 6.73 -9.39
CA PRO A 32 9.45 5.82 -10.09
C PRO A 32 8.07 6.49 -10.13
N ALA A 33 7.62 6.88 -11.33
CA ALA A 33 6.22 7.19 -11.52
C ALA A 33 5.47 5.95 -11.09
N ILE A 34 4.59 6.08 -10.10
CA ILE A 34 3.72 4.97 -9.70
C ILE A 34 2.92 4.65 -10.96
N ALA A 35 3.19 3.50 -11.56
CA ALA A 35 2.36 3.01 -12.64
C ALA A 35 0.96 2.85 -12.03
N SER A 36 0.02 3.71 -12.44
CA SER A 36 -1.38 3.53 -12.10
C SER A 36 -1.78 2.21 -12.74
N ALA A 37 -2.06 1.20 -11.92
CA ALA A 37 -2.78 0.05 -12.41
C ALA A 37 -4.14 0.53 -12.93
N ASP A 38 -4.75 -0.21 -13.85
CA ASP A 38 -6.12 0.07 -14.33
C ASP A 38 -7.14 -0.30 -13.24
N SER A 39 -6.97 0.28 -12.06
CA SER A 39 -7.81 0.02 -10.90
C SER A 39 -8.99 0.99 -10.96
N THR A 40 -10.18 0.43 -11.12
CA THR A 40 -11.41 1.24 -11.09
C THR A 40 -11.65 1.80 -9.69
N ASP A 41 -12.64 2.68 -9.55
CA ASP A 41 -13.08 3.16 -8.23
C ASP A 41 -13.45 2.02 -7.25
N ASP A 42 -13.83 0.84 -7.78
CA ASP A 42 -14.27 -0.32 -7.00
C ASP A 42 -13.31 -1.52 -7.05
N TYR A 43 -12.04 -1.30 -7.42
CA TYR A 43 -11.03 -2.34 -7.46
C TYR A 43 -9.65 -1.82 -7.04
N PRO A 44 -8.82 -2.64 -6.37
CA PRO A 44 -9.17 -3.87 -5.66
C PRO A 44 -9.93 -3.62 -4.35
N VAL A 45 -9.78 -2.44 -3.74
CA VAL A 45 -10.54 -2.03 -2.56
C VAL A 45 -11.77 -1.21 -3.02
N PRO A 46 -12.99 -1.53 -2.54
CA PRO A 46 -14.20 -0.81 -2.95
C PRO A 46 -14.19 0.66 -2.55
N ARG A 47 -14.75 1.54 -3.39
CA ARG A 47 -14.79 3.00 -3.15
C ARG A 47 -15.34 3.38 -1.78
N ARG A 48 -16.36 2.65 -1.31
CA ARG A 48 -16.98 2.85 0.01
C ARG A 48 -16.00 2.64 1.15
N MET A 49 -15.12 1.66 1.04
CA MET A 49 -14.06 1.42 2.03
C MET A 49 -12.99 2.50 1.97
N LEU A 50 -12.58 2.91 0.76
CA LEU A 50 -11.63 4.02 0.59
C LEU A 50 -12.12 5.32 1.25
N LYS A 51 -13.43 5.59 1.18
CA LYS A 51 -14.05 6.82 1.70
C LYS A 51 -14.64 6.72 3.09
N THR A 52 -14.61 5.55 3.73
CA THR A 52 -15.26 5.38 5.03
C THR A 52 -14.63 6.28 6.09
N THR A 53 -15.46 6.86 6.95
CA THR A 53 -15.01 7.61 8.13
C THR A 53 -15.09 6.78 9.41
N CYS A 54 -15.56 5.53 9.30
CA CYS A 54 -15.65 4.62 10.44
C CYS A 54 -14.28 4.09 10.85
N THR A 55 -14.15 3.70 12.11
CA THR A 55 -13.02 2.88 12.56
C THR A 55 -13.16 1.44 12.08
N ALA A 56 -12.09 0.65 12.21
CA ALA A 56 -12.12 -0.77 11.89
C ALA A 56 -13.15 -1.51 12.75
N GLU A 57 -13.24 -1.17 14.04
CA GLU A 57 -14.15 -1.78 15.01
C GLU A 57 -15.60 -1.44 14.69
N GLN A 58 -15.88 -0.17 14.35
CA GLN A 58 -17.21 0.26 13.93
C GLN A 58 -17.67 -0.48 12.68
N TYR A 59 -16.78 -0.63 11.70
CA TYR A 59 -17.05 -1.42 10.51
C TYR A 59 -17.30 -2.89 10.85
N LEU A 60 -16.42 -3.49 11.65
CA LEU A 60 -16.47 -4.91 11.98
C LEU A 60 -17.71 -5.26 12.82
N ALA A 61 -18.13 -4.38 13.72
CA ALA A 61 -19.37 -4.50 14.48
C ALA A 61 -20.60 -4.40 13.57
N ALA A 62 -20.59 -3.50 12.59
CA ALA A 62 -21.65 -3.49 11.57
C ALA A 62 -21.67 -4.79 10.77
N VAL A 63 -20.52 -5.33 10.40
CA VAL A 63 -20.47 -6.62 9.69
C VAL A 63 -20.97 -7.78 10.56
N ARG A 64 -20.67 -7.78 11.87
CA ARG A 64 -21.21 -8.75 12.84
C ARG A 64 -22.73 -8.79 12.79
N ASP A 65 -23.38 -7.64 12.74
CA ASP A 65 -24.83 -7.55 12.91
C ASP A 65 -25.60 -7.61 11.56
N TYR A 66 -25.01 -7.12 10.47
CA TYR A 66 -25.66 -7.06 9.14
C TYR A 66 -25.22 -8.18 8.16
N ASP A 67 -24.09 -8.84 8.41
CA ASP A 67 -23.58 -9.98 7.65
C ASP A 67 -22.92 -11.03 8.59
N PRO A 68 -23.66 -11.55 9.59
CA PRO A 68 -23.10 -12.36 10.69
C PRO A 68 -22.34 -13.60 10.20
N ILE A 69 -22.77 -14.21 9.09
CA ILE A 69 -22.09 -15.38 8.51
C ILE A 69 -20.66 -15.03 8.08
N TYR A 70 -20.44 -13.84 7.52
CA TYR A 70 -19.11 -13.42 7.08
C TYR A 70 -18.23 -13.01 8.25
N TYR A 71 -18.81 -12.32 9.24
CA TYR A 71 -18.12 -12.00 10.49
C TYR A 71 -17.65 -13.27 11.20
N THR A 72 -18.57 -14.21 11.47
CA THR A 72 -18.26 -15.44 12.23
C THR A 72 -17.21 -16.27 11.51
N ARG A 73 -17.32 -16.44 10.18
CA ARG A 73 -16.31 -17.17 9.40
C ARG A 73 -14.94 -16.49 9.43
N TYR A 74 -14.90 -15.17 9.38
CA TYR A 74 -13.66 -14.42 9.46
C TYR A 74 -13.02 -14.55 10.84
N MET A 75 -13.80 -14.44 11.92
CA MET A 75 -13.29 -14.60 13.28
C MET A 75 -12.81 -16.01 13.57
N ILE A 76 -13.53 -17.04 13.10
CA ILE A 76 -13.05 -18.43 13.19
C ILE A 76 -11.72 -18.60 12.42
N ASP A 77 -11.61 -18.06 11.21
CA ASP A 77 -10.38 -18.16 10.42
C ASP A 77 -9.21 -17.43 11.10
N LYS A 78 -9.45 -16.23 11.64
CA LYS A 78 -8.49 -15.46 12.45
C LYS A 78 -8.03 -16.23 13.69
N ASN A 79 -8.99 -16.71 14.49
CA ASN A 79 -8.71 -17.37 15.77
C ASN A 79 -8.02 -18.74 15.58
N ASN A 80 -8.07 -19.30 14.37
CA ASN A 80 -7.27 -20.47 13.98
C ASN A 80 -5.82 -20.14 13.58
N LYS A 81 -5.39 -18.87 13.64
CA LYS A 81 -4.00 -18.47 13.35
C LYS A 81 -3.18 -18.31 14.64
N PRO A 82 -1.84 -18.43 14.58
CA PRO A 82 -0.98 -18.07 15.71
C PRO A 82 -1.26 -16.63 16.19
N GLN A 83 -1.14 -16.39 17.49
CA GLN A 83 -1.46 -15.07 18.09
C GLN A 83 -0.77 -13.91 17.36
N GLN A 84 0.52 -14.06 17.04
CA GLN A 84 1.29 -13.07 16.29
C GLN A 84 0.65 -12.70 14.94
N VAL A 85 0.04 -13.66 14.23
CA VAL A 85 -0.64 -13.41 12.95
C VAL A 85 -1.97 -12.68 13.17
N GLN A 86 -2.65 -12.98 14.28
CA GLN A 86 -3.87 -12.27 14.66
C GLN A 86 -3.56 -10.80 14.96
N ASP A 87 -2.56 -10.56 15.82
CA ASP A 87 -2.13 -9.21 16.21
C ASP A 87 -1.67 -8.42 14.99
N ALA A 88 -0.80 -9.01 14.15
CA ALA A 88 -0.34 -8.38 12.91
C ALA A 88 -1.49 -8.07 11.93
N THR A 89 -2.56 -8.87 11.93
CA THR A 89 -3.74 -8.57 11.10
C THR A 89 -4.50 -7.37 11.64
N ILE A 90 -4.74 -7.32 12.95
CA ILE A 90 -5.45 -6.22 13.60
C ILE A 90 -4.68 -4.91 13.35
N ASP A 91 -3.36 -4.91 13.61
CA ASP A 91 -2.49 -3.76 13.36
C ASP A 91 -2.54 -3.33 11.89
N ARG A 92 -2.42 -4.28 10.95
CA ARG A 92 -2.44 -3.98 9.51
C ARG A 92 -3.75 -3.38 9.04
N ILE A 93 -4.87 -3.84 9.60
CA ILE A 93 -6.18 -3.26 9.35
C ILE A 93 -6.27 -1.85 9.95
N HIS A 94 -5.82 -1.65 11.19
CA HIS A 94 -5.77 -0.32 11.80
C HIS A 94 -4.92 0.67 10.99
N GLU A 95 -3.77 0.25 10.49
CA GLU A 95 -2.92 1.06 9.61
C GLU A 95 -3.64 1.52 8.35
N PHE A 96 -4.45 0.66 7.73
CA PHE A 96 -5.27 1.02 6.57
C PHE A 96 -6.36 2.04 6.95
N PHE A 97 -7.06 1.80 8.07
CA PHE A 97 -8.13 2.68 8.55
C PHE A 97 -7.61 4.04 9.05
N ALA A 98 -6.34 4.13 9.48
CA ALA A 98 -5.70 5.37 9.87
C ALA A 98 -5.34 6.30 8.69
N LYS A 99 -5.28 5.78 7.46
CA LYS A 99 -4.97 6.58 6.26
C LYS A 99 -6.17 7.42 5.83
N ASP A 100 -5.86 8.54 5.18
CA ASP A 100 -6.86 9.32 4.45
C ASP A 100 -7.23 8.65 3.12
N TYR A 101 -8.14 9.27 2.36
CA TYR A 101 -8.56 8.72 1.08
C TYR A 101 -7.39 8.55 0.10
N ALA A 102 -6.45 9.49 0.05
CA ALA A 102 -5.31 9.43 -0.86
C ALA A 102 -4.39 8.26 -0.51
N GLY A 103 -4.04 8.09 0.76
CA GLY A 103 -3.21 6.99 1.24
C GLY A 103 -3.87 5.62 1.05
N ARG A 104 -5.18 5.51 1.31
CA ARG A 104 -5.93 4.26 1.03
C ARG A 104 -5.98 3.95 -0.46
N ARG A 105 -6.08 4.98 -1.30
CA ARG A 105 -6.10 4.79 -2.76
C ARG A 105 -4.74 4.31 -3.26
N GLU A 106 -3.65 4.94 -2.82
CA GLU A 106 -2.29 4.50 -3.13
C GLU A 106 -2.07 3.04 -2.72
N GLU A 107 -2.48 2.68 -1.50
CA GLU A 107 -2.38 1.30 -1.02
C GLU A 107 -3.25 0.31 -1.81
N SER A 108 -4.44 0.74 -2.25
CA SER A 108 -5.28 -0.05 -3.15
C SER A 108 -4.59 -0.31 -4.50
N GLU A 109 -3.84 0.66 -5.04
CA GLU A 109 -3.02 0.42 -6.25
C GLU A 109 -1.94 -0.64 -5.98
N VAL A 110 -1.28 -0.58 -4.81
CA VAL A 110 -0.29 -1.59 -4.40
C VAL A 110 -0.94 -2.97 -4.33
N PHE A 111 -2.12 -3.10 -3.73
CA PHE A 111 -2.84 -4.39 -3.70
C PHE A 111 -3.20 -4.91 -5.10
N ALA A 112 -3.44 -4.03 -6.08
CA ALA A 112 -3.83 -4.41 -7.44
C ALA A 112 -2.70 -5.12 -8.18
N VAL A 113 -1.47 -4.64 -7.99
CA VAL A 113 -0.29 -5.16 -8.67
C VAL A 113 0.46 -6.21 -7.86
N ASN A 114 0.40 -6.12 -6.53
CA ASN A 114 1.24 -6.90 -5.65
C ASN A 114 0.48 -7.91 -4.80
N TYR A 115 -0.86 -8.01 -4.83
CA TYR A 115 -1.70 -8.82 -3.92
C TYR A 115 -0.95 -9.86 -3.04
N PRO A 116 -0.75 -9.57 -1.74
CA PRO A 116 0.46 -8.88 -1.26
C PRO A 116 1.71 -9.77 -1.15
N PRO A 117 2.95 -9.27 -1.39
CA PRO A 117 4.20 -9.89 -0.90
C PRO A 117 4.46 -9.51 0.56
N GLU A 118 3.41 -9.29 1.34
CA GLU A 118 3.53 -9.02 2.77
C GLU A 118 3.63 -10.36 3.50
N ALA A 119 4.54 -10.47 4.47
CA ALA A 119 4.70 -11.69 5.28
C ALA A 119 3.37 -12.17 5.89
N LEU A 120 2.43 -11.25 6.13
CA LEU A 120 1.09 -11.57 6.60
C LEU A 120 0.26 -12.35 5.57
N THR A 121 0.34 -12.00 4.29
CA THR A 121 -0.41 -12.68 3.21
C THR A 121 0.05 -14.11 3.02
N SER A 122 1.36 -14.38 3.16
CA SER A 122 1.87 -15.76 3.12
C SER A 122 1.38 -16.62 4.29
N GLN A 123 1.12 -16.00 5.45
CA GLN A 123 0.62 -16.70 6.64
C GLN A 123 -0.90 -16.82 6.67
N TRP A 124 -1.61 -15.84 6.10
CA TRP A 124 -3.06 -15.82 6.02
C TRP A 124 -3.55 -15.05 4.78
N PRO A 125 -3.75 -15.71 3.62
CA PRO A 125 -4.15 -15.04 2.38
C PRO A 125 -5.52 -14.32 2.43
N ASN A 126 -6.35 -14.63 3.43
CA ASN A 126 -7.69 -14.06 3.62
C ASN A 126 -7.73 -12.95 4.68
N TRP A 127 -6.59 -12.48 5.20
CA TRP A 127 -6.53 -11.50 6.31
C TRP A 127 -7.38 -10.25 6.08
N GLY A 128 -7.44 -9.74 4.85
CA GLY A 128 -8.21 -8.53 4.49
C GLY A 128 -9.60 -8.81 3.89
N LYS A 129 -10.02 -10.08 3.79
CA LYS A 129 -11.15 -10.49 2.93
C LYS A 129 -12.46 -9.79 3.25
N ILE A 130 -12.77 -9.64 4.54
CA ILE A 130 -14.01 -9.02 5.00
C ILE A 130 -14.01 -7.49 4.84
N PHE A 131 -12.83 -6.88 4.67
CA PHE A 131 -12.65 -5.44 4.52
C PHE A 131 -12.52 -4.99 3.06
N PHE A 132 -11.91 -5.81 2.20
CA PHE A 132 -11.51 -5.38 0.85
C PHE A 132 -12.17 -6.19 -0.26
N ASN A 133 -12.25 -7.51 -0.15
CA ASN A 133 -12.60 -8.35 -1.30
C ASN A 133 -14.11 -8.58 -1.48
N ASN A 134 -14.89 -8.56 -0.40
CA ASN A 134 -16.33 -8.81 -0.47
C ASN A 134 -17.13 -7.50 -0.57
N LYS A 135 -17.42 -7.07 -1.81
CA LYS A 135 -18.12 -5.81 -2.08
C LYS A 135 -19.48 -5.67 -1.37
N GLY A 136 -20.24 -6.77 -1.25
CA GLY A 136 -21.55 -6.76 -0.60
C GLY A 136 -21.45 -6.53 0.90
N VAL A 137 -20.50 -7.20 1.55
CA VAL A 137 -20.20 -7.02 2.98
C VAL A 137 -19.67 -5.61 3.24
N VAL A 138 -18.75 -5.13 2.40
CA VAL A 138 -18.21 -3.77 2.49
C VAL A 138 -19.32 -2.73 2.37
N ALA A 139 -20.23 -2.91 1.42
CA ALA A 139 -21.35 -1.98 1.23
C ALA A 139 -22.23 -1.88 2.47
N LYS A 140 -22.65 -3.01 3.04
CA LYS A 140 -23.52 -3.05 4.24
C LYS A 140 -22.79 -2.59 5.50
N GLY A 141 -21.53 -2.99 5.68
CA GLY A 141 -20.71 -2.59 6.83
C GLY A 141 -20.49 -1.08 6.84
N THR A 142 -20.03 -0.50 5.74
CA THR A 142 -19.80 0.96 5.63
C THR A 142 -21.09 1.79 5.71
N GLU A 143 -22.23 1.24 5.29
CA GLU A 143 -23.53 1.92 5.40
C GLU A 143 -24.03 2.01 6.84
N ASN A 144 -23.62 1.10 7.74
CA ASN A 144 -24.16 1.00 9.09
C ASN A 144 -23.15 1.27 10.21
N CYS A 145 -21.86 1.38 9.91
CA CYS A 145 -20.78 1.41 10.91
C CYS A 145 -20.83 2.60 11.87
N SER A 146 -21.36 3.76 11.46
CA SER A 146 -21.49 4.94 12.33
C SER A 146 -22.45 4.75 13.51
N LYS A 147 -23.24 3.66 13.52
CA LYS A 147 -24.16 3.30 14.61
C LYS A 147 -23.46 2.62 15.79
N TYR A 148 -22.22 2.19 15.62
CA TYR A 148 -21.49 1.40 16.60
C TYR A 148 -20.42 2.22 17.31
N PRO A 149 -20.09 1.90 18.58
CA PRO A 149 -18.89 2.41 19.21
C PRO A 149 -17.64 1.79 18.57
N SER A 150 -16.51 2.46 18.75
CA SER A 150 -15.21 1.80 18.52
C SER A 150 -14.90 0.92 19.72
N ASP A 151 -15.01 -0.39 19.57
CA ASP A 151 -14.84 -1.37 20.64
C ASP A 151 -13.97 -2.54 20.17
N MET A 152 -12.83 -2.72 20.83
CA MET A 152 -11.85 -3.76 20.47
C MET A 152 -12.36 -5.18 20.73
N SER A 153 -13.33 -5.36 21.62
CA SER A 153 -13.89 -6.70 21.90
C SER A 153 -14.56 -7.35 20.68
N VAL A 154 -14.88 -6.55 19.65
CA VAL A 154 -15.40 -7.08 18.38
C VAL A 154 -14.40 -7.98 17.65
N TRP A 155 -13.11 -7.94 18.01
CA TRP A 155 -12.08 -8.82 17.44
C TRP A 155 -11.99 -10.18 18.14
N ASP A 156 -12.63 -10.35 19.30
CA ASP A 156 -12.58 -11.61 20.06
C ASP A 156 -13.41 -12.71 19.38
N GLY A 157 -14.42 -12.31 18.60
CA GLY A 157 -15.34 -13.20 17.92
C GLY A 157 -16.52 -13.65 18.80
N PRO A 158 -17.40 -14.51 18.26
CA PRO A 158 -18.51 -15.10 19.01
C PRO A 158 -18.05 -16.25 19.93
#